data_AF-A0A382LBW5-F1
#
_entry.id   AF-A0A382LBW5-F1
#
_cell.length_a   1.000
_cell.length_b   1.000
_cell.length_c   1.000
_cell.angle_alpha   90.00
_cell.angle_beta   90.00
_cell.angle_gamma   90.00
#
_symmetry.space_group_name_H-M   'P 1'
#
loop_
_entity.id
_entity.type
_entity.pdbx_description
1 polymer ?
#
loop_
_entity_poly.entity_id
_entity_poly.type
_entity_poly.pdbx_seq_one_letter_code
_entity_poly.pdbx_strand_id
1 'polypeptide(L)'
;MDLVNHITVSLVMFVALGCSSEKKDASSLTVEFSGEPDMEASSIIINKCSGCHKKGGSAPFALTTFEEIIKRGSAIAEVTASRYMPPWLPGKTAHAFEGDKSLSKSEIQIIREWIESGMMKPISGVGGLISTNNFVEWTLGPPDLVLEMKSTFEMPAESEDIYRHFVIPSGLKTDRYVKGFDFKPDNNAIVHHAFIKIDRTNSSRRLDEAGGGVGFDGMDSENNAVMPEGHFTSWQQGREPKFTEDGVSWLLPANSDVVFQLHLKSTGKRERIKSKIGLYFTEKKPTRLLRKINLTRR
;
A
#
# COMPACT_ATOMS: atom_id res chain seq x y z
N MET A 1 -26.17 -30.18 -88.55
CA MET A 1 -25.31 -28.98 -88.66
C MET A 1 -24.55 -28.88 -87.34
N ASP A 2 -23.70 -29.86 -87.03
CA ASP A 2 -22.31 -30.00 -87.51
C ASP A 2 -21.40 -28.85 -87.09
N LEU A 3 -20.59 -29.10 -86.05
CA LEU A 3 -19.11 -29.03 -86.00
C LEU A 3 -18.70 -28.86 -84.51
N VAL A 4 -18.13 -29.86 -83.85
CA VAL A 4 -16.71 -30.29 -83.87
C VAL A 4 -15.77 -29.35 -83.11
N ASN A 5 -15.22 -29.91 -82.02
CA ASN A 5 -13.88 -29.84 -81.42
C ASN A 5 -13.15 -28.49 -81.27
N HIS A 6 -12.56 -28.28 -80.09
CA HIS A 6 -11.08 -28.30 -79.96
C HIS A 6 -10.66 -28.31 -78.47
N ILE A 7 -9.92 -29.36 -78.08
CA ILE A 7 -9.11 -29.41 -76.87
C ILE A 7 -7.81 -28.67 -77.18
N THR A 8 -7.45 -27.67 -76.37
CA THR A 8 -6.17 -26.96 -76.47
C THR A 8 -5.31 -27.32 -75.28
N VAL A 9 -4.21 -28.02 -75.55
CA VAL A 9 -3.09 -28.26 -74.63
C VAL A 9 -2.14 -27.08 -74.77
N SER A 10 -1.83 -26.39 -73.67
CA SER A 10 -0.78 -25.37 -73.64
C SER A 10 0.39 -25.82 -72.76
N LEU A 11 1.53 -25.88 -73.46
CA LEU A 11 2.88 -26.22 -73.05
C LEU A 11 3.42 -25.21 -72.03
N VAL A 12 3.88 -25.69 -70.87
CA VAL A 12 4.63 -24.87 -69.89
C VAL A 12 6.12 -25.01 -70.19
N MET A 13 6.75 -23.92 -70.65
CA MET A 13 8.21 -23.84 -70.80
C MET A 13 8.86 -23.50 -69.46
N PHE A 14 9.82 -24.31 -69.05
CA PHE A 14 10.79 -24.00 -67.98
C PHE A 14 11.85 -23.06 -68.51
N VAL A 15 12.03 -21.89 -67.88
CA VAL A 15 13.27 -21.11 -67.94
C VAL A 15 13.87 -21.10 -66.54
N ALA A 16 15.01 -21.77 -66.39
CA ALA A 16 15.80 -21.77 -65.17
C ALA A 16 16.74 -20.55 -65.18
N LEU A 17 16.64 -19.68 -64.18
CA LEU A 17 17.65 -18.66 -63.89
C LEU A 17 17.78 -18.48 -62.36
N GLY A 18 18.94 -18.91 -61.85
CA GLY A 18 19.63 -18.30 -60.72
C GLY A 18 19.14 -18.64 -59.31
N CYS A 19 19.86 -19.55 -58.64
CA CYS A 19 19.92 -19.55 -57.18
C CYS A 19 20.61 -18.26 -56.68
N SER A 20 19.90 -17.47 -55.88
CA SER A 20 20.51 -16.65 -54.83
C SER A 20 19.69 -16.83 -53.56
N SER A 21 20.30 -17.51 -52.59
CA SER A 21 19.76 -17.64 -51.25
C SER A 21 20.06 -16.33 -50.51
N GLU A 22 19.16 -15.37 -50.58
CA GLU A 22 19.16 -14.24 -49.65
C GLU A 22 18.53 -14.71 -48.33
N LYS A 23 19.40 -14.94 -47.34
CA LYS A 23 19.01 -14.97 -45.94
C LYS A 23 18.30 -13.66 -45.65
N LYS A 24 16.99 -13.73 -45.38
CA LYS A 24 16.30 -12.66 -44.67
C LYS A 24 16.90 -12.60 -43.27
N ASP A 25 17.86 -11.71 -43.08
CA ASP A 25 18.21 -11.24 -41.76
C ASP A 25 16.92 -10.71 -41.13
N ALA A 26 16.53 -11.33 -40.02
CA ALA A 26 15.53 -10.79 -39.13
C ALA A 26 16.09 -9.47 -38.59
N SER A 27 15.77 -8.38 -39.30
CA SER A 27 15.92 -7.04 -38.80
C SER A 27 15.12 -6.98 -37.50
N SER A 28 15.87 -7.05 -36.41
CA SER A 28 15.48 -6.60 -35.08
C SER A 28 14.90 -5.20 -35.24
N LEU A 29 13.57 -5.12 -35.33
CA LEU A 29 12.83 -3.88 -35.15
C LEU A 29 13.06 -3.47 -33.70
N THR A 30 14.13 -2.71 -33.47
CA THR A 30 14.24 -1.87 -32.29
C THR A 30 13.10 -0.87 -32.41
N VAL A 31 11.99 -1.18 -31.76
CA VAL A 31 10.95 -0.21 -31.47
C VAL A 31 11.63 0.86 -30.63
N GLU A 32 11.89 2.02 -31.22
CA GLU A 32 12.28 3.22 -30.48
C GLU A 32 11.12 3.56 -29.56
N PHE A 33 11.20 3.09 -28.32
CA PHE A 33 10.38 3.60 -27.23
C PHE A 33 10.77 5.07 -27.06
N SER A 34 9.86 5.98 -27.37
CA SER A 34 10.03 7.42 -27.17
C SER A 34 9.96 7.84 -25.70
N GLY A 35 10.26 6.92 -24.79
CA GLY A 35 10.31 7.10 -23.34
C GLY A 35 11.57 6.42 -22.82
N GLU A 36 12.07 6.90 -21.69
CA GLU A 36 13.24 6.31 -21.02
C GLU A 36 12.76 5.08 -20.23
N PRO A 37 12.89 3.83 -20.74
CA PRO A 37 12.24 2.66 -20.14
C PRO A 37 12.78 2.37 -18.74
N ASP A 38 14.05 2.73 -18.50
CA ASP A 38 14.68 2.68 -17.19
C ASP A 38 13.99 3.62 -16.18
N MET A 39 13.58 4.82 -16.61
CA MET A 39 12.79 5.73 -15.77
C MET A 39 11.42 5.17 -15.50
N GLU A 40 10.77 4.57 -16.50
CA GLU A 40 9.44 4.01 -16.35
C GLU A 40 9.46 2.85 -15.33
N ALA A 41 10.36 1.89 -15.50
CA ALA A 41 10.54 0.79 -14.55
C ALA A 41 10.86 1.28 -13.14
N SER A 42 11.81 2.21 -13.01
CA SER A 42 12.16 2.81 -11.72
C SER A 42 10.97 3.55 -11.08
N SER A 43 10.20 4.29 -11.88
CA SER A 43 9.01 5.03 -11.43
C SER A 43 7.93 4.09 -10.93
N ILE A 44 7.67 2.99 -11.63
CA ILE A 44 6.71 1.97 -11.19
C ILE A 44 7.15 1.41 -9.83
N ILE A 45 8.41 0.99 -9.69
CA ILE A 45 8.94 0.41 -8.44
C ILE A 45 8.83 1.42 -7.30
N ILE A 46 9.27 2.66 -7.50
CA ILE A 46 9.22 3.70 -6.47
C ILE A 46 7.77 3.97 -6.06
N ASN A 47 6.86 4.21 -7.01
CA ASN A 47 5.49 4.57 -6.70
C ASN A 47 4.65 3.44 -6.08
N LYS A 48 4.96 2.18 -6.41
CA LYS A 48 4.20 1.02 -5.95
C LYS A 48 4.78 0.38 -4.69
N CYS A 49 6.09 0.49 -4.47
CA CYS A 49 6.79 -0.23 -3.40
C CYS A 49 7.31 0.67 -2.28
N SER A 50 7.72 1.92 -2.56
CA SER A 50 8.44 2.75 -1.58
C SER A 50 7.60 3.17 -0.36
N GLY A 51 6.27 3.10 -0.45
CA GLY A 51 5.37 3.35 0.68
C GLY A 51 5.70 2.47 1.90
N CYS A 52 5.99 1.18 1.65
CA CYS A 52 6.46 0.22 2.65
C CYS A 52 8.00 0.10 2.67
N HIS A 53 8.61 0.11 1.48
CA HIS A 53 10.06 -0.04 1.28
C HIS A 53 10.78 1.30 1.35
N LYS A 54 10.76 1.92 2.51
CA LYS A 54 11.54 3.12 2.85
C LYS A 54 12.22 2.95 4.20
N LYS A 55 13.22 3.76 4.48
CA LYS A 55 13.86 3.79 5.80
C LYS A 55 12.81 4.05 6.89
N GLY A 56 12.77 3.18 7.91
CA GLY A 56 11.77 3.24 8.99
C GLY A 56 10.36 2.80 8.58
N GLY A 57 10.15 2.37 7.33
CA GLY A 57 8.95 1.70 6.87
C GLY A 57 8.82 0.27 7.42
N SER A 58 7.79 -0.43 6.97
CA SER A 58 7.47 -1.77 7.46
C SER A 58 8.24 -2.90 6.76
N ALA A 59 8.81 -2.63 5.59
CA ALA A 59 9.60 -3.61 4.88
C ALA A 59 11.04 -3.66 5.43
N PRO A 60 11.73 -4.82 5.35
CA PRO A 60 13.06 -5.00 5.93
C PRO A 60 14.18 -4.24 5.17
N PHE A 61 13.86 -3.60 4.05
CA PHE A 61 14.80 -2.81 3.26
C PHE A 61 14.09 -1.71 2.48
N ALA A 62 14.84 -0.67 2.13
CA ALA A 62 14.36 0.41 1.28
C ALA A 62 14.48 0.07 -0.22
N LEU A 63 13.57 0.66 -1.00
CA LEU A 63 13.53 0.69 -2.47
C LEU A 63 13.26 2.14 -2.91
N THR A 64 13.94 3.06 -2.23
CA THR A 64 13.80 4.50 -2.45
C THR A 64 14.85 5.03 -3.40
N THR A 65 16.00 4.39 -3.58
CA THR A 65 17.03 4.85 -4.53
C THR A 65 17.29 3.82 -5.64
N PHE A 66 17.87 4.28 -6.74
CA PHE A 66 18.30 3.37 -7.83
C PHE A 66 19.26 2.30 -7.31
N GLU A 67 20.23 2.70 -6.47
CA GLU A 67 21.22 1.81 -5.88
C GLU A 67 20.60 0.78 -4.94
N GLU A 68 19.48 1.10 -4.30
CA GLU A 68 18.69 0.15 -3.49
C GLU A 68 17.90 -0.84 -4.37
N ILE A 69 17.32 -0.35 -5.47
CA ILE A 69 16.53 -1.14 -6.41
C ILE A 69 17.40 -2.19 -7.12
N ILE A 70 18.53 -1.78 -7.71
CA ILE A 70 19.37 -2.69 -8.51
C ILE A 70 19.96 -3.85 -7.69
N LYS A 71 20.20 -3.65 -6.39
CA LYS A 71 20.65 -4.71 -5.46
C LYS A 71 19.63 -5.83 -5.31
N ARG A 72 18.39 -5.61 -5.77
CA ARG A 72 17.24 -6.48 -5.55
C ARG A 72 16.50 -6.84 -6.82
N GLY A 73 17.05 -6.51 -8.00
CA GLY A 73 16.40 -6.74 -9.30
C GLY A 73 15.80 -8.14 -9.42
N SER A 74 16.60 -9.19 -9.23
CA SER A 74 16.10 -10.58 -9.33
C SER A 74 14.90 -10.86 -8.40
N ALA A 75 15.00 -10.46 -7.12
CA ALA A 75 13.90 -10.63 -6.17
C ALA A 75 12.67 -9.80 -6.56
N ILE A 76 12.85 -8.57 -7.04
CA ILE A 76 11.76 -7.70 -7.53
C ILE A 76 11.05 -8.36 -8.71
N ALA A 77 11.79 -8.87 -9.70
CA ALA A 77 11.21 -9.59 -10.84
C ALA A 77 10.38 -10.80 -10.38
N GLU A 78 10.90 -11.60 -9.45
CA GLU A 78 10.21 -12.77 -8.92
C GLU A 78 8.90 -12.41 -8.19
N VAL A 79 8.94 -11.47 -7.25
CA VAL A 79 7.76 -11.14 -6.43
C VAL A 79 6.70 -10.38 -7.20
N THR A 80 7.09 -9.60 -8.23
CA THR A 80 6.15 -8.90 -9.10
C THR A 80 5.51 -9.84 -10.12
N ALA A 81 6.29 -10.76 -10.70
CA ALA A 81 5.79 -11.77 -11.64
C ALA A 81 4.79 -12.73 -10.97
N SER A 82 5.08 -13.17 -9.74
CA SER A 82 4.19 -14.01 -8.93
C SER A 82 2.99 -13.26 -8.34
N ARG A 83 2.94 -11.93 -8.49
CA ARG A 83 1.95 -11.04 -7.85
C ARG A 83 1.92 -11.14 -6.32
N TYR A 84 3.02 -11.59 -5.74
CA TYR A 84 3.22 -11.55 -4.29
C TYR A 84 3.35 -10.11 -3.80
N MET A 85 4.02 -9.25 -4.59
CA MET A 85 4.19 -7.82 -4.32
C MET A 85 3.79 -6.97 -5.53
N PRO A 86 3.27 -5.75 -5.29
CA PRO A 86 2.71 -5.29 -4.02
C PRO A 86 1.44 -6.08 -3.67
N PRO A 87 1.17 -6.33 -2.37
CA PRO A 87 0.02 -7.13 -1.96
C PRO A 87 -1.28 -6.40 -2.30
N TRP A 88 -2.17 -7.08 -3.01
CA TRP A 88 -3.51 -6.59 -3.34
C TRP A 88 -4.53 -7.72 -3.24
N LEU A 89 -5.31 -7.71 -2.15
CA LEU A 89 -6.29 -8.76 -1.87
C LEU A 89 -7.53 -8.72 -2.78
N PRO A 90 -8.08 -7.55 -3.16
CA PRO A 90 -9.22 -7.51 -4.06
C PRO A 90 -8.90 -8.19 -5.40
N GLY A 91 -9.81 -9.06 -5.85
CA GLY A 91 -9.77 -9.60 -7.21
C GLY A 91 -10.22 -8.55 -8.23
N LYS A 92 -10.15 -8.90 -9.52
CA LYS A 92 -10.77 -8.08 -10.56
C LYS A 92 -12.27 -8.00 -10.35
N THR A 93 -12.84 -6.80 -10.45
CA THR A 93 -14.28 -6.57 -10.40
C THR A 93 -14.71 -5.70 -11.58
N ALA A 94 -16.02 -5.50 -11.75
CA ALA A 94 -16.57 -4.58 -12.74
C ALA A 94 -16.25 -3.10 -12.44
N HIS A 95 -15.79 -2.80 -11.22
CA HIS A 95 -15.46 -1.46 -10.77
C HIS A 95 -13.98 -1.34 -10.41
N ALA A 96 -13.42 -0.16 -10.62
CA ALA A 96 -12.10 0.18 -10.10
C ALA A 96 -12.18 0.46 -8.60
N PHE A 97 -11.16 0.02 -7.87
CA PHE A 97 -10.99 0.42 -6.48
C PHE A 97 -10.11 1.67 -6.42
N GLU A 98 -10.57 2.67 -5.68
CA GLU A 98 -9.70 3.78 -5.30
C GLU A 98 -8.51 3.25 -4.49
N GLY A 99 -7.29 3.68 -4.84
CA GLY A 99 -6.07 3.25 -4.16
C GLY A 99 -5.57 1.86 -4.56
N ASP A 100 -5.96 1.34 -5.74
CA ASP A 100 -5.39 0.11 -6.30
C ASP A 100 -3.87 0.22 -6.45
N LYS A 101 -3.15 -0.54 -5.63
CA LYS A 101 -1.68 -0.61 -5.65
C LYS A 101 -1.16 -1.76 -6.52
N SER A 102 -2.02 -2.60 -7.11
CA SER A 102 -1.59 -3.72 -7.93
C SER A 102 -0.82 -3.28 -9.18
N LEU A 103 -0.05 -4.23 -9.73
CA LEU A 103 0.64 -4.06 -11.01
C LEU A 103 -0.19 -4.66 -12.14
N SER A 104 -0.40 -3.87 -13.17
CA SER A 104 -0.90 -4.29 -14.47
C SER A 104 0.08 -5.26 -15.15
N LYS A 105 -0.38 -5.98 -16.18
CA LYS A 105 0.49 -6.88 -16.94
C LYS A 105 1.61 -6.11 -17.66
N SER A 106 1.33 -4.91 -18.15
CA SER A 106 2.33 -4.04 -18.78
C SER A 106 3.37 -3.55 -17.78
N GLU A 107 2.95 -3.11 -16.58
CA GLU A 107 3.90 -2.69 -15.54
C GLU A 107 4.85 -3.83 -15.12
N ILE A 108 4.32 -5.06 -14.96
CA ILE A 108 5.16 -6.24 -14.67
C ILE A 108 6.14 -6.51 -15.84
N GLN A 109 5.67 -6.38 -17.08
CA GLN A 109 6.49 -6.60 -18.26
C GLN A 109 7.64 -5.60 -18.36
N ILE A 110 7.37 -4.32 -18.13
CA ILE A 110 8.36 -3.24 -18.12
C ILE A 110 9.42 -3.50 -17.05
N ILE A 111 9.00 -3.83 -15.82
CA ILE A 111 9.93 -4.19 -14.74
C ILE A 111 10.82 -5.37 -15.15
N ARG A 112 10.23 -6.43 -15.72
CA ARG A 112 10.96 -7.62 -16.14
C ARG A 112 11.99 -7.31 -17.22
N GLU A 113 11.58 -6.65 -18.29
CA GLU A 113 12.45 -6.31 -19.43
C GLU A 113 13.62 -5.45 -18.99
N TRP A 114 13.36 -4.45 -18.15
CA TRP A 114 14.41 -3.59 -17.60
C TRP A 114 15.43 -4.36 -16.74
N ILE A 115 14.96 -5.32 -15.95
CA ILE A 115 15.83 -6.17 -15.12
C ILE A 115 16.66 -7.11 -16.00
N GLU A 116 16.05 -7.72 -17.02
CA GLU A 116 16.71 -8.60 -17.98
C GLU A 116 17.72 -7.86 -18.88
N SER A 117 17.49 -6.57 -19.16
CA SER A 117 18.39 -5.71 -19.93
C SER A 117 19.55 -5.12 -19.12
N GLY A 118 19.73 -5.55 -17.87
CA GLY A 118 20.86 -5.15 -17.03
C GLY A 118 20.62 -3.92 -16.15
N MET A 119 19.36 -3.48 -15.99
CA MET A 119 18.96 -2.38 -15.09
C MET A 119 19.77 -1.11 -15.31
N MET A 120 19.77 -0.59 -16.55
CA MET A 120 20.54 0.62 -16.85
C MET A 120 20.06 1.78 -15.98
N LYS A 121 21.01 2.62 -15.57
CA LYS A 121 20.69 3.80 -14.76
C LYS A 121 19.97 4.81 -15.65
N PRO A 122 18.83 5.35 -15.19
CA PRO A 122 18.20 6.42 -15.93
C PRO A 122 19.10 7.66 -16.06
N ILE A 123 19.23 8.17 -17.28
CA ILE A 123 19.86 9.43 -17.67
C ILE A 123 19.24 10.61 -16.91
N SER A 124 17.92 10.65 -16.83
CA SER A 124 17.20 11.71 -16.09
C SER A 124 17.40 11.61 -14.57
N GLY A 125 17.89 10.46 -14.10
CA GLY A 125 18.04 10.12 -12.69
C GLY A 125 16.69 9.89 -12.00
N VAL A 126 16.70 9.05 -10.96
CA VAL A 126 15.47 8.75 -10.20
C VAL A 126 15.16 9.76 -9.10
N GLY A 127 16.03 10.76 -8.89
CA GLY A 127 15.94 11.67 -7.74
C GLY A 127 14.64 12.46 -7.64
N GLY A 128 14.01 12.79 -8.78
CA GLY A 128 12.71 13.45 -8.82
C GLY A 128 11.50 12.51 -8.69
N LEU A 129 11.71 11.18 -8.79
CA LEU A 129 10.68 10.16 -8.62
C LEU A 129 10.49 9.79 -7.14
N ILE A 130 11.58 9.89 -6.38
CA ILE A 130 11.52 9.85 -4.93
C ILE A 130 10.86 11.16 -4.56
N SER A 131 9.64 11.12 -4.02
CA SER A 131 9.23 12.24 -3.19
C SER A 131 10.35 12.39 -2.18
N THR A 132 11.14 13.46 -2.28
CA THR A 132 11.99 13.91 -1.18
C THR A 132 11.01 14.35 -0.11
N ASN A 133 10.30 13.39 0.49
CA ASN A 133 9.82 13.46 1.83
C ASN A 133 11.12 13.60 2.64
N ASN A 134 11.61 14.85 2.69
CA ASN A 134 12.04 15.43 3.94
C ASN A 134 11.16 14.81 5.01
N PHE A 135 11.75 14.32 6.10
CA PHE A 135 10.97 13.73 7.19
C PHE A 135 9.96 14.76 7.70
N VAL A 136 8.80 14.86 7.04
CA VAL A 136 7.67 15.65 7.48
C VAL A 136 7.03 14.76 8.51
N GLU A 137 7.07 15.22 9.75
CA GLU A 137 6.52 14.44 10.86
C GLU A 137 5.07 14.03 10.54
N TRP A 138 4.28 14.93 9.95
CA TRP A 138 2.87 14.74 9.61
C TRP A 138 2.59 15.04 8.13
N THR A 139 2.27 14.01 7.34
CA THR A 139 2.11 14.14 5.87
C THR A 139 0.95 15.05 5.46
N LEU A 140 -0.09 15.16 6.30
CA LEU A 140 -1.25 16.02 6.05
C LEU A 140 -1.09 17.45 6.61
N GLY A 141 0.12 17.82 7.05
CA GLY A 141 0.38 19.02 7.82
C GLY A 141 0.18 18.80 9.33
N PRO A 142 0.38 19.83 10.17
CA PRO A 142 0.22 19.70 11.62
C PRO A 142 -1.20 19.27 12.01
N PRO A 143 -1.37 18.26 12.88
CA PRO A 143 -2.69 17.85 13.39
C PRO A 143 -3.23 18.85 14.42
N ASP A 144 -4.55 18.92 14.54
CA ASP A 144 -5.24 19.75 15.53
C ASP A 144 -5.16 19.17 16.96
N LEU A 145 -5.01 17.85 17.06
CA LEU A 145 -4.81 17.14 18.33
C LEU A 145 -3.85 15.96 18.14
N VAL A 146 -2.83 15.88 18.98
CA VAL A 146 -1.94 14.71 19.08
C VAL A 146 -2.27 13.95 20.35
N LEU A 147 -2.52 12.65 20.21
CA LEU A 147 -2.73 11.73 21.32
C LEU A 147 -1.65 10.64 21.29
N GLU A 148 -1.02 10.38 22.43
CA GLU A 148 0.08 9.43 22.58
C GLU A 148 -0.21 8.43 23.68
N MET A 149 0.25 7.18 23.51
CA MET A 149 0.24 6.19 24.57
C MET A 149 0.93 6.73 25.83
N LYS A 150 0.29 6.58 27.00
CA LYS A 150 0.85 7.07 28.27
C LYS A 150 2.14 6.35 28.66
N SER A 151 2.17 5.03 28.42
CA SER A 151 3.23 4.13 28.84
C SER A 151 3.84 3.44 27.62
N THR A 152 5.13 3.16 27.68
CA THR A 152 5.77 2.25 26.73
C THR A 152 5.33 0.82 27.05
N PHE A 153 4.92 0.07 26.02
CA PHE A 153 4.70 -1.35 26.13
C PHE A 153 5.97 -2.11 25.74
N GLU A 154 6.38 -3.05 26.58
CA GLU A 154 7.55 -3.91 26.38
C GLU A 154 7.07 -5.26 25.85
N MET A 155 7.49 -5.60 24.63
CA MET A 155 7.15 -6.84 23.96
C MET A 155 8.21 -7.91 24.27
N PRO A 156 7.81 -9.13 24.68
CA PRO A 156 8.74 -10.25 24.85
C PRO A 156 9.44 -10.63 23.55
N ALA A 157 10.63 -11.24 23.66
CA ALA A 157 11.39 -11.68 22.48
C ALA A 157 10.69 -12.79 21.69
N GLU A 158 10.13 -13.76 22.41
CA GLU A 158 9.34 -14.84 21.85
C GLU A 158 7.92 -14.69 22.37
N SER A 159 6.97 -14.51 21.46
CA SER A 159 5.55 -14.42 21.75
C SER A 159 4.74 -14.85 20.53
N GLU A 160 3.57 -15.42 20.78
CA GLU A 160 2.51 -15.43 19.76
C GLU A 160 2.08 -13.99 19.46
N ASP A 161 1.26 -13.82 18.42
CA ASP A 161 0.68 -12.52 18.09
C ASP A 161 -0.13 -11.97 19.28
N ILE A 162 0.16 -10.72 19.67
CA ILE A 162 -0.46 -10.04 20.80
C ILE A 162 -1.52 -9.06 20.29
N TYR A 163 -2.74 -9.17 20.81
CA TYR A 163 -3.78 -8.17 20.65
C TYR A 163 -3.92 -7.39 21.94
N ARG A 164 -3.65 -6.08 21.89
CA ARG A 164 -3.67 -5.24 23.09
C ARG A 164 -4.32 -3.89 22.82
N HIS A 165 -5.04 -3.39 23.81
CA HIS A 165 -5.72 -2.10 23.78
C HIS A 165 -4.96 -1.10 24.64
N PHE A 166 -4.67 0.07 24.09
CA PHE A 166 -4.08 1.20 24.81
C PHE A 166 -5.09 2.33 24.88
N VAL A 167 -5.30 2.88 26.07
CA VAL A 167 -6.38 3.86 26.33
C VAL A 167 -5.79 5.25 26.50
N ILE A 168 -6.24 6.18 25.65
CA ILE A 168 -5.76 7.56 25.64
C ILE A 168 -6.95 8.50 25.80
N PRO A 169 -7.13 9.12 26.98
CA PRO A 169 -8.12 10.17 27.17
C PRO A 169 -7.92 11.31 26.18
N SER A 170 -8.98 11.68 25.44
CA SER A 170 -8.89 12.74 24.42
C SER A 170 -8.61 14.12 25.01
N GLY A 171 -9.00 14.35 26.27
CA GLY A 171 -8.91 15.67 26.92
C GLY A 171 -9.85 16.72 26.31
N LEU A 172 -10.73 16.34 25.38
CA LEU A 172 -11.65 17.26 24.71
C LEU A 172 -12.74 17.74 25.67
N LYS A 173 -12.93 19.06 25.70
CA LYS A 173 -14.00 19.71 26.48
C LYS A 173 -15.31 19.82 25.69
N THR A 174 -15.22 19.83 24.37
CA THR A 174 -16.36 19.87 23.45
C THR A 174 -16.18 18.83 22.36
N ASP A 175 -17.31 18.41 21.79
CA ASP A 175 -17.37 17.54 20.64
C ASP A 175 -16.61 18.14 19.44
N ARG A 176 -15.86 17.30 18.72
CA ARG A 176 -15.14 17.69 17.50
C ARG A 176 -15.47 16.73 16.36
N TYR A 177 -15.59 17.25 15.14
CA TYR A 177 -15.69 16.41 13.95
C TYR A 177 -14.31 16.19 13.37
N VAL A 178 -13.96 14.93 13.15
CA VAL A 178 -12.68 14.48 12.64
C VAL A 178 -12.81 14.20 11.14
N LYS A 179 -11.99 14.87 10.34
CA LYS A 179 -11.90 14.70 8.88
C LYS A 179 -10.70 13.85 8.44
N GLY A 180 -9.86 13.41 9.36
CA GLY A 180 -8.69 12.60 9.03
C GLY A 180 -7.92 12.20 10.27
N PHE A 181 -7.10 11.17 10.13
CA PHE A 181 -6.14 10.78 11.14
C PHE A 181 -4.85 10.29 10.49
N ASP A 182 -3.75 10.43 11.22
CA ASP A 182 -2.44 9.86 10.88
C ASP A 182 -1.92 9.11 12.11
N PHE A 183 -1.96 7.78 12.06
CA PHE A 183 -1.46 6.92 13.14
C PHE A 183 0.01 6.60 12.90
N LYS A 184 0.83 6.79 13.93
CA LYS A 184 2.28 6.63 13.89
C LYS A 184 2.73 5.67 14.98
N PRO A 185 3.00 4.41 14.64
CA PRO A 185 3.80 3.58 15.51
C PRO A 185 5.25 4.09 15.49
N ASP A 186 5.87 4.14 16.66
CA ASP A 186 7.31 4.39 16.80
C ASP A 186 8.14 3.14 16.49
N ASN A 187 7.50 1.96 16.43
CA ASN A 187 8.10 0.70 16.00
C ASN A 187 7.23 -0.01 14.94
N ASN A 188 7.48 0.29 13.66
CA ASN A 188 6.77 -0.33 12.53
C ASN A 188 7.03 -1.84 12.37
N ALA A 189 8.11 -2.37 12.95
CA ALA A 189 8.49 -3.77 12.78
C ALA A 189 7.52 -4.72 13.50
N ILE A 190 6.98 -4.29 14.64
CA ILE A 190 6.08 -5.12 15.46
C ILE A 190 4.60 -4.85 15.22
N VAL A 191 4.18 -3.67 14.73
CA VAL A 191 2.75 -3.40 14.51
C VAL A 191 2.30 -4.00 13.19
N HIS A 192 1.48 -5.05 13.24
CA HIS A 192 0.86 -5.64 12.07
C HIS A 192 -0.32 -4.81 11.57
N HIS A 193 -1.22 -4.40 12.46
CA HIS A 193 -2.25 -3.40 12.20
C HIS A 193 -2.75 -2.75 13.49
N ALA A 194 -3.48 -1.64 13.34
CA ALA A 194 -4.14 -0.94 14.44
C ALA A 194 -5.60 -0.64 14.10
N PHE A 195 -6.48 -0.68 15.10
CA PHE A 195 -7.80 -0.07 15.03
C PHE A 195 -7.91 1.09 16.01
N ILE A 196 -8.40 2.21 15.54
CA ILE A 196 -8.66 3.41 16.34
C ILE A 196 -10.13 3.40 16.71
N LYS A 197 -10.41 3.13 17.98
CA LYS A 197 -11.76 3.02 18.54
C LYS A 197 -12.02 4.18 19.50
N ILE A 198 -13.29 4.49 19.72
CA ILE A 198 -13.76 5.53 20.63
C ILE A 198 -14.58 4.86 21.73
N ASP A 199 -14.22 5.09 22.99
CA ASP A 199 -15.03 4.73 24.15
C ASP A 199 -15.65 5.98 24.77
N ARG A 200 -16.98 5.99 24.85
CA ARG A 200 -17.78 7.09 25.42
C ARG A 200 -18.15 6.88 26.89
N THR A 201 -17.94 5.67 27.43
CA THR A 201 -18.51 5.25 28.71
C THR A 201 -17.49 4.99 29.80
N ASN A 202 -16.18 5.18 29.56
CA ASN A 202 -15.03 4.87 30.44
C ASN A 202 -14.68 3.38 30.64
N SER A 203 -15.34 2.48 29.94
CA SER A 203 -15.16 1.03 30.11
C SER A 203 -13.73 0.55 29.85
N SER A 204 -13.08 1.05 28.81
CA SER A 204 -11.70 0.75 28.48
C SER A 204 -10.76 1.29 29.55
N ARG A 205 -11.01 2.48 30.09
CA ARG A 205 -10.19 3.06 31.15
C ARG A 205 -10.23 2.22 32.42
N ARG A 206 -11.40 1.70 32.80
CA ARG A 206 -11.54 0.80 33.95
C ARG A 206 -10.72 -0.50 33.77
N LEU A 207 -10.71 -1.06 32.56
CA LEU A 207 -9.88 -2.24 32.26
C LEU A 207 -8.38 -1.91 32.27
N ASP A 208 -8.00 -0.77 31.70
CA ASP A 208 -6.61 -0.29 31.70
C ASP A 208 -6.09 -0.07 33.12
N GLU A 209 -6.86 0.61 33.96
CA GLU A 209 -6.53 0.86 35.37
C GLU A 209 -6.45 -0.44 36.19
N ALA A 210 -7.38 -1.39 35.98
CA ALA A 210 -7.33 -2.70 36.60
C ALA A 210 -6.08 -3.51 36.18
N GLY A 211 -5.59 -3.29 34.95
CA GLY A 211 -4.36 -3.86 34.41
C GLY A 211 -3.07 -3.08 34.72
N GLY A 212 -3.13 -2.06 35.58
CA GLY A 212 -1.95 -1.27 35.98
C GLY A 212 -1.60 -0.10 35.04
N GLY A 213 -2.50 0.31 34.14
CA GLY A 213 -2.35 1.51 33.30
C GLY A 213 -1.40 1.36 32.11
N VAL A 214 -1.21 0.13 31.64
CA VAL A 214 -0.31 -0.23 30.51
C VAL A 214 -1.08 -0.93 29.38
N GLY A 215 -2.37 -0.68 29.28
CA GLY A 215 -3.32 -1.35 28.40
C GLY A 215 -3.85 -2.67 28.96
N PHE A 216 -4.71 -3.31 28.18
CA PHE A 216 -5.29 -4.62 28.49
C PHE A 216 -5.38 -5.50 27.23
N ASP A 217 -5.36 -6.81 27.42
CA ASP A 217 -5.27 -7.78 26.32
C ASP A 217 -6.62 -8.12 25.71
N GLY A 218 -6.58 -8.72 24.50
CA GLY A 218 -7.72 -9.35 23.84
C GLY A 218 -8.01 -8.81 22.45
N MET A 219 -8.25 -9.72 21.49
CA MET A 219 -8.83 -9.36 20.20
C MET A 219 -10.28 -8.89 20.36
N ASP A 220 -11.04 -9.64 21.17
CA ASP A 220 -12.33 -9.24 21.69
C ASP A 220 -12.16 -8.82 23.15
N SER A 221 -12.93 -7.82 23.58
CA SER A 221 -12.79 -7.22 24.90
C SER A 221 -14.13 -6.72 25.38
N GLU A 222 -14.39 -6.78 26.69
CA GLU A 222 -15.66 -6.38 27.32
C GLU A 222 -15.89 -4.87 27.36
N ASN A 223 -14.99 -4.06 26.79
CA ASN A 223 -15.21 -2.62 26.70
C ASN A 223 -16.18 -2.24 25.57
N ASN A 224 -16.68 -1.01 25.66
CA ASN A 224 -17.59 -0.39 24.72
C ASN A 224 -16.88 0.43 23.64
N ALA A 225 -15.57 0.27 23.47
CA ALA A 225 -14.83 1.00 22.44
C ALA A 225 -15.21 0.48 21.05
N VAL A 226 -15.66 1.38 20.19
CA VAL A 226 -16.09 1.06 18.82
C VAL A 226 -15.40 1.96 17.82
N MET A 227 -15.17 1.47 16.60
CA MET A 227 -14.79 2.39 15.52
C MET A 227 -15.94 3.38 15.28
N PRO A 228 -15.64 4.64 14.88
CA PRO A 228 -16.68 5.60 14.53
C PRO A 228 -17.61 5.03 13.45
N GLU A 229 -18.91 5.27 13.60
CA GLU A 229 -19.95 4.68 12.75
C GLU A 229 -19.68 4.94 11.26
N GLY A 230 -19.72 3.88 10.44
CA GLY A 230 -19.47 3.96 9.00
C GLY A 230 -17.99 4.11 8.60
N HIS A 231 -17.09 4.40 9.53
CA HIS A 231 -15.68 4.62 9.23
C HIS A 231 -14.81 3.38 9.46
N PHE A 232 -13.88 3.15 8.53
CA PHE A 232 -12.76 2.23 8.72
C PHE A 232 -11.56 2.99 9.27
N THR A 233 -11.57 3.21 10.58
CA THR A 233 -10.46 3.81 11.32
C THR A 233 -9.39 2.77 11.65
N SER A 234 -8.92 2.07 10.61
CA SER A 234 -7.83 1.11 10.70
C SER A 234 -6.54 1.68 10.12
N TRP A 235 -5.41 1.28 10.69
CA TRP A 235 -4.11 1.50 10.12
C TRP A 235 -3.46 0.15 9.79
N GLN A 236 -2.84 0.09 8.63
CA GLN A 236 -2.05 -1.05 8.18
C GLN A 236 -0.73 -0.50 7.64
N GLN A 237 0.29 -1.35 7.64
CA GLN A 237 1.58 -1.04 7.03
C GLN A 237 1.40 -0.59 5.57
N GLY A 238 1.99 0.55 5.21
CA GLY A 238 1.86 1.14 3.88
C GLY A 238 0.61 2.01 3.66
N ARG A 239 -0.28 2.12 4.65
CA ARG A 239 -1.41 3.05 4.59
C ARG A 239 -0.91 4.48 4.65
N GLU A 240 -1.27 5.28 3.66
CA GLU A 240 -1.05 6.73 3.67
C GLU A 240 -2.22 7.44 4.35
N PRO A 241 -1.95 8.46 5.18
CA PRO A 241 -3.01 9.26 5.78
C PRO A 241 -3.68 10.09 4.67
N LYS A 242 -5.02 10.15 4.71
CA LYS A 242 -5.82 11.00 3.82
C LYS A 242 -6.95 11.66 4.58
N PHE A 243 -7.35 12.86 4.15
CA PHE A 243 -8.61 13.43 4.59
C PHE A 243 -9.78 12.65 4.00
N THR A 244 -10.88 12.60 4.73
CA THR A 244 -12.15 12.13 4.22
C THR A 244 -12.70 13.14 3.21
N GLU A 245 -13.57 12.67 2.32
CA GLU A 245 -14.28 13.56 1.40
C GLU A 245 -15.15 14.58 2.15
N ASP A 246 -15.46 15.69 1.47
CA ASP A 246 -16.38 16.69 1.98
C ASP A 246 -17.73 16.05 2.37
N GLY A 247 -18.19 16.39 3.59
CA GLY A 247 -19.41 15.86 4.19
C GLY A 247 -19.26 14.52 4.91
N VAL A 248 -18.04 13.96 5.01
CA VAL A 248 -17.77 12.61 5.53
C VAL A 248 -16.87 12.63 6.78
N SER A 249 -17.11 13.53 7.72
CA SER A 249 -16.40 13.56 9.00
C SER A 249 -17.08 12.69 10.06
N TRP A 250 -16.35 12.22 11.07
CA TRP A 250 -16.94 11.49 12.21
C TRP A 250 -16.82 12.25 13.53
N LEU A 251 -17.72 11.96 14.47
CA LEU A 251 -17.76 12.63 15.77
C LEU A 251 -16.77 11.99 16.75
N LEU A 252 -15.88 12.81 17.31
CA LEU A 252 -15.12 12.54 18.53
C LEU A 252 -15.75 13.32 19.69
N PRO A 253 -16.49 12.64 20.60
CA PRO A 253 -17.17 13.32 21.68
C PRO A 253 -16.22 13.90 22.72
N ALA A 254 -16.66 14.97 23.39
CA ALA A 254 -16.03 15.47 24.60
C ALA A 254 -15.85 14.34 25.64
N ASN A 255 -14.76 14.40 26.39
CA ASN A 255 -14.44 13.46 27.47
C ASN A 255 -14.40 11.96 27.10
N SER A 256 -14.39 11.62 25.81
CA SER A 256 -14.21 10.25 25.34
C SER A 256 -12.74 9.81 25.39
N ASP A 257 -12.52 8.49 25.41
CA ASP A 257 -11.21 7.87 25.25
C ASP A 257 -11.00 7.44 23.79
N VAL A 258 -9.81 7.68 23.26
CA VAL A 258 -9.33 7.07 22.02
C VAL A 258 -8.55 5.82 22.39
N VAL A 259 -8.97 4.68 21.85
CA VAL A 259 -8.42 3.36 22.16
C VAL A 259 -7.70 2.82 20.94
N PHE A 260 -6.40 2.55 21.08
CA PHE A 260 -5.62 1.87 20.07
C PHE A 260 -5.69 0.37 20.34
N GLN A 261 -6.42 -0.38 19.52
CA GLN A 261 -6.29 -1.83 19.50
C GLN A 261 -5.17 -2.19 18.52
N LEU A 262 -4.02 -2.61 19.04
CA LEU A 262 -2.87 -3.02 18.24
C LEU A 262 -2.82 -4.55 18.14
N HIS A 263 -2.61 -5.04 16.93
CA HIS A 263 -2.14 -6.39 16.67
C HIS A 263 -0.63 -6.32 16.46
N LEU A 264 0.12 -6.90 17.40
CA LEU A 264 1.57 -6.91 17.45
C LEU A 264 2.12 -8.30 17.09
N LYS A 265 3.15 -8.35 16.27
CA LYS A 265 3.86 -9.57 15.86
C LYS A 265 5.27 -9.63 16.44
N SER A 266 5.72 -10.82 16.82
CA SER A 266 7.08 -11.04 17.33
C SER A 266 8.14 -10.83 16.24
N THR A 267 9.30 -10.31 16.64
CA THR A 267 10.51 -10.20 15.81
C THR A 267 11.63 -11.16 16.24
N GLY A 268 11.40 -11.99 17.27
CA GLY A 268 12.44 -12.80 17.91
C GLY A 268 13.37 -11.98 18.82
N LYS A 269 13.03 -10.73 19.11
CA LYS A 269 13.81 -9.81 19.94
C LYS A 269 12.90 -9.08 20.90
N ARG A 270 13.44 -8.64 22.05
CA ARG A 270 12.71 -7.74 22.94
C ARG A 270 12.52 -6.41 22.21
N GLU A 271 11.28 -5.99 22.10
CA GLU A 271 10.90 -4.79 21.37
C GLU A 271 10.08 -3.89 22.28
N ARG A 272 9.94 -2.62 21.89
CA ARG A 272 9.13 -1.65 22.62
C ARG A 272 8.30 -0.81 21.68
N ILE A 273 7.18 -0.31 22.18
CA ILE A 273 6.27 0.54 21.41
C ILE A 273 5.60 1.61 22.27
N LYS A 274 5.53 2.81 21.73
CA LYS A 274 4.82 3.97 22.24
C LYS A 274 4.28 4.78 21.07
N SER A 275 3.14 4.33 20.55
CA SER A 275 2.49 4.92 19.38
C SER A 275 1.78 6.23 19.69
N LYS A 276 1.60 7.05 18.64
CA LYS A 276 0.80 8.28 18.68
C LYS A 276 -0.11 8.41 17.46
N ILE A 277 -1.11 9.28 17.56
CA ILE A 277 -2.02 9.62 16.46
C ILE A 277 -2.17 11.14 16.37
N GLY A 278 -2.16 11.65 15.15
CA GLY A 278 -2.59 13.01 14.83
C GLY A 278 -4.03 12.98 14.33
N LEU A 279 -4.90 13.80 14.92
CA LEU A 279 -6.29 13.96 14.53
C LEU A 279 -6.49 15.35 13.90
N TYR A 280 -7.25 15.38 12.81
CA TYR A 280 -7.52 16.58 12.04
C TYR A 280 -9.00 16.90 12.08
N PHE A 281 -9.35 18.09 12.52
CA PHE A 281 -10.71 18.51 12.79
C PHE A 281 -11.31 19.34 11.66
N THR A 282 -12.64 19.43 11.69
CA THR A 282 -13.46 20.29 10.84
C THR A 282 -14.63 20.82 11.66
N GLU A 283 -15.11 22.00 11.30
CA GLU A 283 -16.34 22.57 11.85
C GLU A 283 -17.58 22.08 11.09
N LYS A 284 -17.40 21.47 9.92
CA LYS A 284 -18.49 20.92 9.10
C LYS A 284 -18.98 19.60 9.71
N LYS A 285 -20.27 19.54 10.05
CA LYS A 285 -20.95 18.28 10.43
C LYS A 285 -21.01 17.33 9.22
N PRO A 286 -21.06 15.99 9.43
CA PRO A 286 -21.28 15.07 8.33
C PRO A 286 -22.65 15.30 7.68
N THR A 287 -22.66 15.34 6.35
CA THR A 287 -23.87 15.38 5.52
C THR A 287 -24.03 14.12 4.68
N ARG A 288 -23.02 13.23 4.71
CA ARG A 288 -22.96 11.96 4.01
C ARG A 288 -22.56 10.87 5.00
N LEU A 289 -23.17 9.70 4.87
CA LEU A 289 -22.84 8.52 5.68
C LEU A 289 -21.97 7.57 4.87
N LEU A 290 -20.89 7.07 5.48
CA LEU A 290 -20.16 5.94 4.92
C LEU A 290 -20.83 4.64 5.28
N ARG A 291 -20.87 3.72 4.31
CA ARG A 291 -21.29 2.35 4.55
C ARG A 291 -20.11 1.41 4.42
N LYS A 292 -19.86 0.67 5.48
CA LYS A 292 -18.89 -0.42 5.50
C LYS A 292 -19.49 -1.65 4.81
N ILE A 293 -18.82 -2.12 3.76
CA ILE A 293 -19.13 -3.38 3.06
C ILE A 293 -17.91 -4.28 3.16
N ASN A 294 -18.07 -5.45 3.79
CA ASN A 294 -17.00 -6.43 3.86
C ASN A 294 -17.01 -7.25 2.57
N LEU A 295 -15.88 -7.28 1.87
CA LEU A 295 -15.68 -8.15 0.71
C LEU A 295 -15.13 -9.49 1.19
N THR A 296 -15.75 -10.58 0.75
CA THR A 296 -15.25 -11.94 0.97
C THR A 296 -14.88 -12.55 -0.37
N ARG A 297 -13.79 -13.34 -0.41
CA ARG A 297 -13.55 -14.25 -1.53
C ARG A 297 -14.54 -15.41 -1.37
N ARG A 298 -15.35 -15.66 -2.39
CA ARG A 298 -16.12 -16.91 -2.48
C ARG A 298 -15.21 -18.05 -2.91
#